data_AF-A0A7C7P0C6-F1
#
_entry.id   AF-A0A7C7P0C6-F1
#
_cell.length_a   1.000
_cell.length_b   1.000
_cell.length_c   1.000
_cell.angle_alpha   90.00
_cell.angle_beta   90.00
_cell.angle_gamma   90.00
#
_symmetry.space_group_name_H-M   'P 1'
#
loop_
_entity.id
_entity.type
_entity.pdbx_description
1 polymer ?
#
loop_
_entity_poly.entity_id
_entity_poly.type
_entity_poly.pdbx_seq_one_letter_code
_entity_poly.pdbx_strand_id
1 'polypeptide(L)'
;METTTQPFGASFLLHDTDPEEVVTPEDLGDEERMLMQAFSDFAEREVAPHLEALEQGDTDIGLDLFRKAADLGIFMAEVPEEYGGLDLNVLAV
;
A
#
# COMPACT_ATOMS: atom_id res chain seq x y z
N MET A 1 39.55 -3.97 -2.35
CA MET A 1 38.33 -3.31 -1.88
C MET A 1 37.57 -2.93 -3.12
N GLU A 2 36.62 -3.75 -3.54
CA GLU A 2 35.66 -3.33 -4.55
C GLU A 2 34.81 -2.23 -3.92
N THR A 3 34.71 -1.11 -4.62
CA THR A 3 33.89 0.02 -4.19
C THR A 3 32.51 -0.23 -4.76
N THR A 4 31.63 -0.87 -3.99
CA THR A 4 30.23 -1.02 -4.38
C THR A 4 29.62 0.36 -4.48
N THR A 5 29.17 0.73 -5.68
CA THR A 5 28.50 2.02 -5.92
C THR A 5 27.08 1.90 -5.39
N GLN A 6 26.68 2.82 -4.50
CA GLN A 6 25.33 2.82 -3.96
C GLN A 6 24.32 3.07 -5.09
N PRO A 7 23.22 2.29 -5.19
CA PRO A 7 22.19 2.50 -6.19
C PRO A 7 21.59 3.91 -6.10
N PHE A 8 21.31 4.50 -7.26
CA PHE A 8 20.62 5.78 -7.38
C PHE A 8 19.58 5.69 -8.48
N GLY A 9 18.68 6.67 -8.57
CA GLY A 9 17.61 6.67 -9.57
C GLY A 9 18.13 6.37 -10.98
N ALA A 10 17.56 5.37 -11.64
CA ALA A 10 17.93 4.89 -12.97
C ALA A 10 19.37 4.33 -13.13
N SER A 11 20.08 3.98 -12.05
CA SER A 11 21.43 3.42 -12.12
C SER A 11 21.52 2.11 -12.90
N PHE A 12 20.44 1.33 -12.96
CA PHE A 12 20.33 0.07 -13.73
C PHE A 12 20.58 0.24 -15.25
N LEU A 13 20.53 1.47 -15.77
CA LEU A 13 20.88 1.77 -17.18
C LEU A 13 22.39 1.80 -17.42
N LEU A 14 23.18 2.00 -16.37
CA LEU A 14 24.62 2.25 -16.42
C LEU A 14 25.43 1.14 -15.77
N HIS A 15 24.82 0.37 -14.86
CA HIS A 15 25.45 -0.63 -14.04
C HIS A 15 24.57 -1.89 -14.00
N ASP A 16 25.20 -3.04 -13.84
CA ASP A 16 24.49 -4.28 -13.51
C ASP A 16 23.83 -4.12 -12.12
N THR A 17 22.66 -4.73 -11.93
CA THR A 17 21.89 -4.69 -10.70
C THR A 17 21.82 -6.08 -10.12
N ASP A 18 22.25 -6.23 -8.87
CA ASP A 18 22.20 -7.51 -8.17
C ASP A 18 20.75 -7.81 -7.69
N PRO A 19 20.32 -9.08 -7.61
CA PRO A 19 18.97 -9.42 -7.16
C PRO A 19 18.62 -8.85 -5.78
N GLU A 20 19.58 -8.75 -4.87
CA GLU A 20 19.41 -8.20 -3.52
C GLU A 20 19.15 -6.68 -3.52
N GLU A 21 19.38 -6.00 -4.64
CA GLU A 21 19.09 -4.57 -4.82
C GLU A 21 17.68 -4.31 -5.38
N VAL A 22 16.93 -5.38 -5.68
CA VAL A 22 15.58 -5.33 -6.24
C VAL A 22 14.58 -5.75 -5.18
N VAL A 23 13.59 -4.88 -4.93
CA VAL A 23 12.47 -5.22 -4.04
C VAL A 23 11.38 -5.95 -4.82
N THR A 24 10.83 -6.99 -4.21
CA THR A 24 9.80 -7.89 -4.75
C THR A 24 8.65 -8.06 -3.76
N PRO A 25 7.47 -8.55 -4.18
CA PRO A 25 6.37 -8.88 -3.27
C PRO A 25 6.75 -9.91 -2.18
N GLU A 26 7.74 -10.75 -2.47
CA GLU A 26 8.30 -11.72 -1.54
C GLU A 26 9.07 -11.07 -0.36
N ASP A 27 9.48 -9.80 -0.50
CA ASP A 27 10.17 -9.04 0.55
C ASP A 27 9.22 -8.38 1.56
N LEU A 28 7.91 -8.37 1.28
CA LEU A 28 6.90 -7.84 2.23
C LEU A 28 6.91 -8.64 3.53
N GLY A 29 6.83 -7.92 4.65
CA GLY A 29 6.69 -8.50 5.98
C GLY A 29 5.33 -9.17 6.17
N ASP A 30 5.22 -10.03 7.19
CA ASP A 30 3.97 -10.73 7.49
C ASP A 30 2.84 -9.75 7.87
N GLU A 31 3.15 -8.67 8.60
CA GLU A 31 2.19 -7.65 8.99
C GLU A 31 1.66 -6.87 7.78
N GLU A 32 2.53 -6.48 6.86
CA GLU A 32 2.18 -5.79 5.61
C GLU A 32 1.29 -6.68 4.75
N ARG A 33 1.63 -7.97 4.61
CA ARG A 33 0.80 -8.95 3.89
C ARG A 33 -0.57 -9.11 4.50
N MET A 34 -0.65 -9.23 5.82
CA MET A 34 -1.93 -9.36 6.53
C MET A 34 -2.81 -8.13 6.32
N LEU A 35 -2.23 -6.94 6.36
CA LEU A 35 -2.97 -5.70 6.14
C LEU A 35 -3.44 -5.56 4.69
N MET A 36 -2.58 -5.85 3.72
CA MET A 36 -2.94 -5.84 2.30
C MET A 36 -4.09 -6.81 2.01
N GLN A 37 -4.10 -7.99 2.66
CA GLN A 37 -5.22 -8.92 2.56
C GLN A 37 -6.50 -8.32 3.16
N ALA A 38 -6.43 -7.65 4.31
CA ALA A 38 -7.60 -7.01 4.92
C ALA A 38 -8.17 -5.89 4.01
N PHE A 39 -7.32 -5.12 3.34
CA PHE A 39 -7.73 -4.09 2.40
C PHE A 39 -8.37 -4.69 1.15
N SER A 40 -7.81 -5.79 0.62
CA SER A 40 -8.39 -6.53 -0.51
C SER A 40 -9.77 -7.09 -0.14
N ASP A 41 -9.89 -7.72 1.03
CA ASP A 41 -11.16 -8.26 1.52
C ASP A 41 -12.22 -7.16 1.68
N PHE A 42 -11.83 -5.97 2.17
CA PHE A 42 -12.73 -4.81 2.27
C PHE A 42 -13.20 -4.34 0.88
N ALA A 43 -12.28 -4.22 -0.08
CA ALA A 43 -12.62 -3.84 -1.44
C ALA A 43 -13.61 -4.83 -2.08
N GLU A 44 -13.38 -6.13 -1.92
CA GLU A 44 -14.24 -7.16 -2.49
C GLU A 44 -15.62 -7.27 -1.81
N ARG A 45 -15.67 -7.18 -0.48
CA ARG A 45 -16.89 -7.47 0.28
C ARG A 45 -17.74 -6.23 0.56
N GLU A 46 -17.12 -5.08 0.76
CA GLU A 46 -17.83 -3.84 1.14
C GLU A 46 -17.94 -2.89 -0.05
N VAL A 47 -16.90 -2.73 -0.88
CA VAL A 47 -16.92 -1.74 -1.96
C VAL A 47 -17.56 -2.30 -3.23
N ALA A 48 -17.13 -3.48 -3.69
CA ALA A 48 -17.58 -4.06 -4.96
C ALA A 48 -19.11 -4.17 -5.11
N PRO A 49 -19.89 -4.54 -4.07
CA PRO A 49 -21.35 -4.60 -4.17
C PRO A 49 -22.03 -3.26 -4.45
N HIS A 50 -21.34 -2.14 -4.21
CA HIS A 50 -21.90 -0.79 -4.31
C HIS A 50 -21.38 0.01 -5.51
N LEU A 51 -20.55 -0.60 -6.38
CA LEU A 51 -19.92 0.10 -7.51
C LEU A 51 -20.93 0.81 -8.42
N GLU A 52 -22.05 0.17 -8.77
CA GLU A 52 -23.06 0.79 -9.63
C GLU A 52 -23.69 2.04 -9.00
N ALA A 53 -23.95 2.02 -7.68
CA ALA A 53 -24.49 3.18 -6.98
C ALA A 53 -23.47 4.31 -6.85
N LEU A 54 -22.19 3.97 -6.61
CA LEU A 54 -21.09 4.92 -6.59
C LEU A 54 -20.89 5.60 -7.94
N GLU A 55 -20.97 4.84 -9.04
CA GLU A 55 -20.89 5.37 -10.41
C GLU A 55 -22.04 6.33 -10.73
N GLN A 56 -23.22 6.08 -10.16
CA GLN A 56 -24.38 6.98 -10.26
C GLN A 56 -24.28 8.21 -9.34
N GLY A 57 -23.22 8.31 -8.53
CA GLY A 57 -22.94 9.45 -7.66
C GLY A 57 -23.63 9.39 -6.29
N ASP A 58 -24.02 8.21 -5.81
CA ASP A 58 -24.57 8.05 -4.47
C ASP A 58 -23.51 8.39 -3.41
N THR A 59 -23.61 9.62 -2.90
CA THR A 59 -22.63 10.20 -1.98
C THR A 59 -22.78 9.65 -0.57
N ASP A 60 -23.98 9.21 -0.18
CA ASP A 60 -24.23 8.68 1.17
C ASP A 60 -23.53 7.32 1.34
N ILE A 61 -23.64 6.45 0.33
CA ILE A 61 -22.89 5.18 0.29
C ILE A 61 -21.38 5.45 0.22
N GLY A 62 -20.95 6.41 -0.59
CA GLY A 62 -19.54 6.79 -0.67
C GLY A 62 -18.97 7.26 0.67
N LEU A 63 -19.70 8.10 1.41
CA LEU A 63 -19.33 8.58 2.74
C LEU A 63 -19.28 7.46 3.78
N ASP A 64 -20.21 6.51 3.73
CA ASP A 64 -20.20 5.35 4.62
C ASP A 64 -18.97 4.46 4.38
N LEU A 65 -18.70 4.11 3.12
CA LEU A 65 -17.52 3.33 2.74
C LEU A 65 -16.22 4.05 3.09
N PHE A 66 -16.16 5.38 2.92
CA PHE A 66 -15.00 6.18 3.28
C PHE A 66 -14.72 6.13 4.79
N ARG A 67 -15.76 6.21 5.63
CA ARG A 67 -15.63 6.05 7.09
C ARG A 67 -15.13 4.67 7.46
N LYS A 68 -15.70 3.61 6.87
CA LYS A 68 -15.24 2.23 7.10
C LYS A 68 -13.77 2.04 6.71
N ALA A 69 -13.35 2.61 5.58
CA ALA A 69 -11.97 2.55 5.13
C ALA A 69 -11.01 3.30 6.07
N ALA A 70 -11.46 4.43 6.63
CA ALA A 70 -10.72 5.17 7.64
C ALA A 70 -10.58 4.37 8.95
N ASP A 71 -11.65 3.72 9.41
CA ASP A 71 -11.63 2.86 10.61
C ASP A 71 -10.72 1.62 10.43
N LEU A 72 -10.56 1.15 9.18
CA LEU A 72 -9.63 0.07 8.82
C LEU A 72 -8.16 0.55 8.77
N GLY A 73 -7.92 1.86 8.83
CA GLY A 73 -6.57 2.44 8.81
C GLY A 73 -5.96 2.60 7.41
N ILE A 74 -6.72 2.41 6.33
CA ILE A 74 -6.22 2.50 4.94
C ILE A 74 -5.50 3.83 4.68
N PHE A 75 -6.08 4.94 5.16
CA PHE A 75 -5.53 6.29 4.94
C PHE A 75 -4.39 6.67 5.88
N MET A 76 -4.09 5.81 6.85
CA MET A 76 -3.10 6.06 7.90
C MET A 76 -1.86 5.16 7.75
N ALA A 77 -1.79 4.36 6.69
CA ALA A 77 -0.73 3.39 6.44
C ALA A 77 0.67 4.01 6.55
N GLU A 78 0.95 5.07 5.79
CA GLU A 78 2.28 5.72 5.75
C GLU A 78 2.45 6.84 6.80
N VAL A 79 1.44 7.08 7.62
CA VAL A 79 1.50 8.17 8.61
C VAL A 79 2.31 7.68 9.81
N PRO A 80 3.26 8.48 10.34
CA PRO A 80 4.02 8.09 11.53
C PRO A 80 3.13 7.83 12.75
N GLU A 81 3.54 6.88 13.60
CA GLU A 81 2.80 6.52 14.82
C GLU A 81 2.58 7.71 15.77
N GLU A 82 3.50 8.69 15.80
CA GLU A 82 3.37 9.90 16.63
C GLU A 82 2.14 10.76 16.28
N TYR A 83 1.61 10.60 15.06
CA TYR A 83 0.38 11.24 14.60
C TYR A 83 -0.82 10.28 14.56
N GLY A 84 -0.68 9.08 15.15
CA GLY A 84 -1.72 8.05 15.17
C GLY A 84 -1.82 7.24 13.88
N GLY A 85 -0.76 7.20 13.07
CA GLY A 85 -0.67 6.33 11.90
C GLY A 85 -0.07 4.96 12.18
N LEU A 86 0.21 4.21 11.10
CA LEU A 86 0.70 2.84 11.17
C LEU A 86 2.18 2.70 10.81
N ASP A 87 2.84 3.79 10.38
CA ASP A 87 4.26 3.84 9.99
C ASP A 87 4.72 2.69 9.09
N LEU A 88 3.84 2.28 8.16
CA LEU A 88 4.09 1.19 7.24
C LEU A 88 4.98 1.63 6.10
N ASN A 89 5.77 0.68 5.61
CA ASN A 89 6.72 0.93 4.53
C ASN A 89 5.99 1.17 3.20
N VAL A 90 6.55 2.07 2.40
CA VAL A 90 6.10 2.49 1.05
C VAL A 90 6.07 1.33 0.04
N LEU A 91 6.63 0.17 0.38
CA LEU A 91 6.60 -1.03 -0.45
C LEU A 91 5.18 -1.59 -0.69
N ALA A 92 4.17 -1.08 0.01
CA ALA A 92 2.77 -1.47 -0.13
C ALA A 92 2.00 -0.78 -1.28
N VAL A 93 2.64 0.08 -2.10
CA VAL A 93 1.99 0.78 -3.24
C VAL A 93 2.79 0.66 -4.53
#